data_AF-A0A2G9V1W5-F1
#
_entry.id   AF-A0A2G9V1W5-F1
#
_cell.length_a   1.000
_cell.length_b   1.000
_cell.length_c   1.000
_cell.angle_alpha   90.00
_cell.angle_beta   90.00
_cell.angle_gamma   90.00
#
_symmetry.space_group_name_H-M   'P 1'
#
loop_
_entity.id
_entity.type
_entity.pdbx_description
1 polymer ?
#
loop_
_entity_poly.entity_id
_entity_poly.type
_entity_poly.pdbx_seq_one_letter_code
_entity_poly.pdbx_strand_id
1 'polypeptide(L)'
;MSEGATDAICIKVDGGRIALRGVGVYLHAEQVKRPWQCEIYVLREGDQFSLLAKASCELNSGGTSDTGVIVLPESITLATGVTYAIKVWTPENGKTYCGEGR
;
A
#
# COMPACT_ATOMS: atom_id res chain seq x y z
N MET A 1 7.51 -10.07 9.39
CA MET A 1 6.40 -9.33 10.02
C MET A 1 5.87 -10.16 11.18
N SER A 2 5.63 -9.53 12.34
CA SER A 2 4.84 -10.13 13.43
C SER A 2 3.35 -10.02 13.11
N GLU A 3 2.52 -10.79 13.80
CA GLU A 3 1.06 -10.79 13.58
C GLU A 3 0.50 -9.37 13.78
N GLY A 4 -0.22 -8.85 12.78
CA GLY A 4 -0.78 -7.49 12.81
C GLY A 4 0.22 -6.35 12.61
N ALA A 5 1.52 -6.64 12.36
CA ALA A 5 2.47 -5.61 11.98
C ALA A 5 2.03 -4.94 10.68
N THR A 6 2.17 -3.62 10.64
CA THR A 6 1.73 -2.79 9.54
C THR A 6 2.90 -1.97 9.03
N ASP A 7 3.10 -1.99 7.72
CA ASP A 7 4.04 -1.10 7.05
C ASP A 7 3.29 0.14 6.54
N ALA A 8 3.91 1.31 6.70
CA ALA A 8 3.34 2.55 6.21
C ALA A 8 4.41 3.47 5.62
N ILE A 9 4.03 4.21 4.57
CA ILE A 9 4.89 5.21 3.93
C ILE A 9 4.09 6.47 3.65
N CYS A 10 4.71 7.63 3.86
CA CYS A 10 4.15 8.91 3.44
C CYS A 10 4.68 9.30 2.05
N ILE A 11 3.79 9.78 1.19
CA ILE A 11 4.11 10.28 -0.13
C ILE A 11 3.55 11.70 -0.32
N LYS A 12 4.20 12.47 -1.18
CA LYS A 12 3.75 13.77 -1.65
C LYS A 12 4.13 13.90 -3.11
N VAL A 13 3.26 14.49 -3.92
CA VAL A 13 3.51 14.74 -5.34
C VAL A 13 3.73 16.22 -5.57
N ASP A 14 4.74 16.56 -6.38
CA ASP A 14 5.15 17.95 -6.64
C ASP A 14 4.52 18.55 -7.90
N GLY A 15 3.76 17.77 -8.67
CA GLY A 15 3.04 18.26 -9.85
C GLY A 15 2.28 17.18 -10.60
N GLY A 16 1.48 17.62 -11.59
CA GLY A 16 0.70 16.75 -12.47
C GLY A 16 -0.72 16.45 -11.96
N ARG A 17 -1.46 15.66 -12.74
CA ARG A 17 -2.77 15.10 -12.36
C ARG A 17 -2.60 13.60 -12.11
N ILE A 18 -2.16 13.24 -10.90
CA ILE A 18 -1.91 11.86 -10.53
C ILE A 18 -3.16 11.25 -9.91
N ALA A 19 -3.65 10.18 -10.52
CA ALA A 19 -4.73 9.37 -9.97
C ALA A 19 -4.13 8.07 -9.40
N LEU A 20 -4.11 7.94 -8.08
CA LEU A 20 -3.68 6.73 -7.40
C LEU A 20 -4.75 5.64 -7.60
N ARG A 21 -4.36 4.54 -8.24
CA ARG A 21 -5.24 3.41 -8.59
C ARG A 21 -5.00 2.16 -7.76
N GLY A 22 -3.82 2.03 -7.17
CA GLY A 22 -3.44 0.85 -6.41
C GLY A 22 -2.07 1.01 -5.78
N VAL A 23 -1.72 0.05 -4.94
CA VAL A 23 -0.45 0.01 -4.20
C VAL A 23 0.24 -1.30 -4.50
N GLY A 24 1.47 -1.21 -5.00
CA GLY A 24 2.35 -2.37 -5.17
C GLY A 24 2.93 -2.82 -3.84
N VAL A 25 2.90 -4.11 -3.56
CA VAL A 25 3.50 -4.73 -2.38
C VAL A 25 4.42 -5.86 -2.81
N TYR A 26 5.49 -6.09 -2.04
CA TYR A 26 6.37 -7.23 -2.28
C TYR A 26 5.72 -8.54 -1.82
N LEU A 27 5.85 -9.57 -2.64
CA LEU A 27 5.36 -10.92 -2.38
C LEU A 27 6.54 -11.89 -2.38
N HIS A 28 6.46 -12.99 -1.64
CA HIS A 28 7.51 -14.03 -1.71
C HIS A 28 7.14 -15.09 -2.76
N ALA A 29 8.13 -15.66 -3.45
CA ALA A 29 7.90 -16.62 -4.54
C ALA A 29 7.03 -17.82 -4.13
N GLU A 30 7.21 -18.33 -2.91
CA GLU A 30 6.47 -19.48 -2.37
C GLU A 30 5.16 -19.11 -1.64
N GLN A 31 4.71 -17.86 -1.70
CA GLN A 31 3.46 -17.48 -1.01
C GLN A 31 2.24 -18.10 -1.67
N VAL A 32 1.58 -18.98 -0.92
CA VAL A 32 0.16 -19.29 -1.07
C VAL A 32 -0.63 -17.98 -1.05
N LYS A 33 -1.73 -17.93 -1.79
CA LYS A 33 -2.64 -16.77 -1.86
C LYS A 33 -2.98 -16.25 -0.45
N ARG A 34 -2.68 -14.97 -0.17
CA ARG A 34 -2.88 -14.33 1.14
C ARG A 34 -3.77 -13.09 1.05
N PRO A 35 -4.57 -12.80 2.08
CA PRO A 35 -5.28 -11.54 2.19
C PRO A 35 -4.31 -10.39 2.46
N TRP A 36 -4.49 -9.30 1.73
CA TRP A 36 -3.79 -8.03 1.91
C TRP A 36 -4.80 -6.92 2.12
N GLN A 37 -4.40 -5.95 2.93
CA GLN A 37 -5.19 -4.78 3.26
C GLN A 37 -4.39 -3.52 2.94
N CYS A 38 -5.08 -2.50 2.47
CA CYS A 38 -4.53 -1.20 2.21
C CYS A 38 -5.48 -0.12 2.73
N GLU A 39 -4.93 0.88 3.41
CA GLU A 39 -5.63 2.10 3.80
C GLU A 39 -4.84 3.31 3.29
N ILE A 40 -5.55 4.26 2.70
CA ILE A 40 -4.97 5.53 2.23
C ILE A 40 -5.49 6.64 3.11
N TYR A 41 -4.58 7.45 3.63
CA TYR A 41 -4.87 8.58 4.49
C TYR A 41 -4.33 9.87 3.86
N VAL A 42 -4.92 11.00 4.25
CA VAL A 42 -4.40 12.33 3.95
C VAL A 42 -4.04 13.04 5.25
N LEU A 43 -2.89 13.70 5.26
CA LEU A 43 -2.49 14.57 6.36
C LEU A 43 -3.29 15.88 6.29
N ARG A 44 -4.01 16.18 7.36
CA ARG A 44 -4.76 17.43 7.54
C ARG A 44 -3.93 18.42 8.36
N GLU A 45 -4.43 19.64 8.48
CA GLU A 45 -3.90 20.62 9.42
C GLU A 45 -3.89 20.07 10.85
N GLY A 46 -2.84 20.40 11.62
CA GLY A 46 -2.65 19.86 12.97
C GLY A 46 -2.11 18.44 13.02
N ASP A 47 -1.40 17.99 11.97
CA ASP A 47 -0.73 16.69 11.86
C ASP A 47 -1.65 15.47 12.06
N GLN A 48 -2.94 15.61 11.72
CA GLN A 48 -3.92 14.55 11.85
C GLN A 48 -4.14 13.83 10.52
N PHE A 49 -4.06 12.49 10.53
CA PHE A 49 -4.40 11.68 9.37
C PHE A 49 -5.91 11.38 9.31
N SER A 50 -6.53 11.63 8.16
CA SER A 50 -7.91 11.23 7.85
C SER A 50 -7.95 10.12 6.81
N LEU A 51 -8.72 9.05 7.05
CA LEU A 51 -8.90 7.96 6.09
C LEU A 51 -9.63 8.47 4.84
N LEU A 52 -9.09 8.15 3.66
CA LEU A 52 -9.68 8.44 2.36
C LEU A 52 -10.25 7.20 1.68
N ALA A 53 -9.52 6.08 1.74
CA ALA A 53 -9.95 4.84 1.10
C ALA A 53 -9.40 3.63 1.82
N LYS A 54 -10.12 2.51 1.68
CA LYS A 54 -9.71 1.19 2.12
C LYS A 54 -9.91 0.20 0.99
N ALA A 55 -8.96 -0.71 0.83
CA ALA A 55 -9.04 -1.80 -0.13
C ALA A 55 -8.53 -3.09 0.51
N SER A 56 -9.08 -4.20 0.04
CA SER A 56 -8.64 -5.53 0.40
C SER A 56 -8.66 -6.43 -0.83
N CYS A 57 -7.68 -7.32 -0.92
CA CYS A 57 -7.63 -8.33 -1.98
C CYS A 57 -6.80 -9.52 -1.54
N GLU A 58 -6.95 -10.63 -2.25
CA GLU A 58 -6.08 -11.77 -2.09
C GLU A 58 -5.00 -11.77 -3.18
N LEU A 59 -3.73 -11.82 -2.80
CA LEU A 59 -2.59 -11.80 -3.71
C LEU A 59 -1.75 -13.08 -3.59
N ASN A 60 -1.18 -13.51 -4.71
CA ASN A 60 -0.11 -14.49 -4.78
C ASN A 60 0.94 -14.00 -5.79
N SER A 61 2.17 -14.49 -5.67
CA SER A 61 3.27 -14.15 -6.59
C SER A 61 3.12 -14.77 -7.98
N GLY A 62 2.21 -15.76 -8.12
CA GLY A 62 2.06 -16.58 -9.32
C GLY A 62 3.36 -17.24 -9.79
N GLY A 63 4.38 -17.33 -8.92
CA GLY A 63 5.73 -17.81 -9.24
C GLY A 63 6.52 -16.95 -10.24
N THR A 64 6.05 -15.77 -10.63
CA THR A 64 6.63 -14.98 -11.74
C THR A 64 6.85 -13.50 -11.44
N SER A 65 6.26 -12.97 -10.36
CA SER A 65 6.44 -11.58 -9.93
C SER A 65 6.75 -11.51 -8.44
N ASP A 66 7.77 -10.71 -8.10
CA ASP A 66 8.13 -10.38 -6.71
C ASP A 66 7.18 -9.34 -6.10
N THR A 67 6.19 -8.88 -6.87
CA THR A 67 5.21 -7.87 -6.45
C THR A 67 3.78 -8.22 -6.85
N GLY A 68 2.82 -7.74 -6.07
CA GLY A 68 1.40 -7.74 -6.41
C GLY A 68 0.79 -6.35 -6.20
N VAL A 69 -0.38 -6.10 -6.78
CA VAL A 69 -1.04 -4.79 -6.71
C VAL A 69 -2.36 -4.92 -5.97
N ILE A 70 -2.49 -4.18 -4.87
CA ILE A 70 -3.77 -3.95 -4.20
C ILE A 70 -4.49 -2.83 -4.94
N VAL A 71 -5.52 -3.18 -5.72
CA VAL A 71 -6.30 -2.21 -6.50
C VAL A 71 -7.31 -1.50 -5.61
N LEU A 72 -7.37 -0.17 -5.69
CA LEU A 72 -8.38 0.62 -4.98
C LEU A 72 -9.73 0.52 -5.71
N PRO A 73 -10.86 0.48 -4.99
CA PRO A 73 -12.18 0.41 -5.61
C PRO A 73 -12.49 1.65 -6.46
N GLU A 74 -11.97 2.81 -6.04
CA GLU A 74 -12.04 4.06 -6.80
C GLU A 74 -10.64 4.71 -6.83
N SER A 75 -10.36 5.47 -7.90
CA SER A 75 -9.13 6.25 -7.96
C SER A 75 -9.17 7.43 -7.01
N ILE A 76 -8.04 7.69 -6.36
CA ILE A 76 -7.84 8.89 -5.54
C ILE A 76 -7.01 9.89 -6.33
N THR A 77 -7.57 11.07 -6.61
CA THR A 77 -6.79 12.17 -7.20
C THR A 77 -5.89 12.78 -6.13
N LEU A 78 -4.58 12.72 -6.36
CA LEU A 78 -3.58 13.30 -5.46
C LEU A 78 -3.40 14.79 -5.77
N ALA A 79 -3.56 15.62 -4.76
CA ALA A 79 -3.31 17.06 -4.86
C ALA A 79 -1.82 17.36 -4.67
N THR A 80 -1.30 18.27 -5.48
CA THR A 80 0.07 18.76 -5.37
C THR A 80 0.34 19.34 -3.98
N GLY A 81 1.48 19.01 -3.40
CA GLY A 81 1.92 19.54 -2.10
C GLY A 81 1.21 18.94 -0.88
N VAL A 82 0.22 18.05 -1.07
CA VAL A 82 -0.50 17.37 0.01
C VAL A 82 0.19 16.05 0.34
N THR A 83 0.40 15.80 1.63
CA THR A 83 0.96 14.54 2.13
C THR A 83 -0.14 13.50 2.30
N TYR A 84 0.10 12.32 1.75
CA TYR A 84 -0.74 11.14 1.91
C TYR A 84 0.05 10.05 2.61
N ALA A 85 -0.60 9.26 3.46
CA ALA A 85 0.00 8.05 4.03
C ALA A 85 -0.66 6.81 3.42
N ILE A 86 0.15 5.85 3.04
CA ILE A 86 -0.26 4.55 2.53
C ILE A 86 0.11 3.54 3.59
N LYS A 87 -0.88 2.81 4.09
CA LYS A 87 -0.74 1.79 5.12
C LYS A 87 -1.10 0.44 4.52
N VAL A 88 -0.21 -0.53 4.60
CA VAL A 88 -0.42 -1.89 4.08
C VAL A 88 -0.10 -2.94 5.13
N TRP A 89 -0.86 -4.03 5.14
CA TRP A 89 -0.58 -5.17 6.01
C TRP A 89 -1.25 -6.43 5.48
N THR A 90 -0.76 -7.58 5.95
CA THR A 90 -1.43 -8.88 5.83
C THR A 90 -1.65 -9.44 7.23
N PRO A 91 -2.84 -9.97 7.56
CA PRO A 91 -3.10 -10.56 8.86
C PRO A 91 -2.32 -11.87 9.08
N GLU A 92 -1.82 -12.49 8.01
CA GLU A 92 -1.11 -13.76 8.06
C GLU A 92 0.39 -13.57 8.21
N ASN A 93 1.00 -14.31 9.14
CA ASN A 93 2.44 -14.30 9.31
C ASN A 93 3.18 -14.85 8.08
N GLY A 94 4.32 -14.26 7.77
CA GLY A 94 5.27 -14.78 6.79
C GLY A 94 6.28 -13.74 6.35
N LYS A 95 7.24 -14.20 5.56
CA LYS A 95 8.25 -13.36 4.94
C LYS A 95 7.76 -12.94 3.56
N THR A 96 8.09 -11.71 3.20
CA THR A 96 8.00 -11.13 1.86
C THR A 96 9.39 -10.68 1.46
N TYR A 97 9.60 -10.39 0.18
CA TYR A 97 10.76 -9.57 -0.19
C TYR A 97 10.61 -8.15 0.37
N CYS A 98 11.71 -7.40 0.38
CA CYS A 98 11.75 -5.99 0.75
C CYS A 98 12.68 -5.25 -0.22
N GLY A 99 12.41 -3.96 -0.40
CA GLY A 99 13.29 -3.07 -1.16
C GLY A 99 14.09 -2.18 -0.21
N GLU A 100 15.38 -2.03 -0.49
CA GLU A 100 16.23 -1.01 0.13
C GLU A 100 16.99 -0.25 -0.95
N GLY A 101 17.20 1.05 -0.75
CA GLY A 101 17.95 1.90 -1.69
C GLY A 101 19.42 1.50 -1.73
N ARG A 102 20.05 1.63 -2.90
CA ARG A 102 21.51 1.50 -3.06
C ARG A 102 22.21 2.82 -2.82
#